data_AF-A0A531KXX7-F1
#
_entry.id   AF-A0A531KXX7-F1
#
_cell.length_a   1.000
_cell.length_b   1.000
_cell.length_c   1.000
_cell.angle_alpha   90.00
_cell.angle_beta   90.00
_cell.angle_gamma   90.00
#
_symmetry.space_group_name_H-M   'P 1'
#
loop_
_entity.id
_entity.type
_entity.pdbx_description
1 polymer ?
#
loop_
_entity_poly.entity_id
_entity_poly.type
_entity_poly.pdbx_seq_one_letter_code
_entity_poly.pdbx_strand_id
1 'polypeptide(L)'
;SDPLSGQDGTTNSANIGATLTIPIYSGGRTSAIVRQNKESLSQARIEVDVSRDTVRQAVTSAWTQYTAAQQTVVANRQVIAAAQLALSGVIEERNVGQRTTLDVLNAQATLITAKINQASAERDLVVASYAILSAIGRLSVERLALQVVKYKPEEHYNAVKDKWFGLRTPDGR
;
A
#
# COMPACT_ATOMS: atom_id res chain seq x y z
N SER A 1 9.57 3.72 -96.82
CA SER A 1 10.06 2.59 -96.02
C SER A 1 9.81 2.95 -94.57
N ASP A 2 8.94 2.17 -93.95
CA ASP A 2 8.50 2.20 -92.54
C ASP A 2 9.67 1.84 -91.57
N PRO A 3 9.49 1.84 -90.24
CA PRO A 3 10.28 2.56 -89.23
C PRO A 3 11.11 1.57 -88.37
N LEU A 4 11.50 1.94 -87.13
CA LEU A 4 11.68 1.11 -85.90
C LEU A 4 12.65 1.87 -84.96
N SER A 5 12.22 2.45 -83.83
CA SER A 5 11.72 1.88 -82.56
C SER A 5 12.76 2.17 -81.46
N GLY A 6 12.48 3.01 -80.47
CA GLY A 6 12.05 2.58 -79.12
C GLY A 6 13.28 2.47 -78.21
N GLN A 7 13.37 3.05 -77.01
CA GLN A 7 12.44 2.86 -75.90
C GLN A 7 12.89 3.74 -74.71
N ASP A 8 12.18 4.84 -74.41
CA ASP A 8 12.22 5.46 -73.08
C ASP A 8 11.20 4.72 -72.22
N GLY A 9 11.67 3.68 -71.53
CA GLY A 9 10.84 2.88 -70.65
C GLY A 9 10.69 3.55 -69.28
N THR A 10 9.57 4.24 -69.05
CA THR A 10 9.12 4.51 -67.69
C THR A 10 8.40 3.27 -67.16
N THR A 11 9.12 2.47 -66.37
CA THR A 11 8.52 1.31 -65.70
C THR A 11 7.81 1.76 -64.44
N ASN A 12 6.48 1.83 -64.49
CA ASN A 12 5.64 1.99 -63.31
C ASN A 12 5.11 0.62 -62.88
N SER A 13 5.50 0.16 -61.69
CA SER A 13 4.99 -1.09 -61.12
C SER A 13 4.39 -0.82 -59.74
N ALA A 14 3.19 -1.38 -59.52
CA ALA A 14 2.49 -1.37 -58.26
C ALA A 14 2.10 -2.80 -57.92
N ASN A 15 2.52 -3.28 -56.75
CA ASN A 15 2.26 -4.63 -56.28
C ASN A 15 1.44 -4.57 -54.99
N ILE A 16 0.34 -5.30 -54.94
CA ILE A 16 -0.40 -5.60 -53.72
C ILE A 16 -0.39 -7.13 -53.56
N GLY A 17 -0.02 -7.60 -52.37
CA GLY A 17 0.00 -9.02 -52.03
C GLY A 17 -0.44 -9.25 -50.59
N ALA A 18 -1.07 -10.40 -50.35
CA ALA A 18 -1.41 -10.88 -49.01
C ALA A 18 -0.76 -12.27 -48.81
N THR A 19 -0.10 -12.47 -47.67
CA THR A 19 0.55 -13.73 -47.33
C THR A 19 -0.18 -14.41 -46.19
N LEU A 20 -0.60 -15.65 -46.40
CA LEU A 20 -1.19 -16.52 -45.38
C LEU A 20 -0.21 -17.64 -45.06
N THR A 21 0.25 -17.71 -43.80
CA THR A 21 1.15 -18.77 -43.34
C THR A 21 0.40 -19.70 -42.38
N ILE A 22 0.21 -20.96 -42.79
CA ILE A 22 -0.37 -22.01 -41.95
C ILE A 22 0.70 -23.09 -41.72
N PRO A 23 1.26 -23.20 -40.50
CA PRO A 23 2.23 -24.24 -40.20
C PRO A 23 1.53 -25.60 -40.07
N ILE A 24 1.94 -26.58 -40.90
CA ILE A 24 1.35 -27.93 -40.89
C ILE A 24 1.96 -28.81 -39.76
N TYR A 25 3.23 -28.62 -39.43
CA TYR A 25 3.89 -29.30 -38.32
C TYR A 25 5.04 -28.46 -37.76
N SER A 26 5.09 -28.28 -36.44
CA SER A 26 6.04 -27.39 -35.77
C SER A 26 7.02 -28.12 -34.84
N GLY A 27 7.26 -29.42 -35.07
CA GLY A 27 8.23 -30.22 -34.29
C GLY A 27 7.99 -30.24 -32.78
N GLY A 28 6.72 -30.13 -32.34
CA GLY A 28 6.36 -30.06 -30.92
C GLY A 28 6.52 -28.70 -30.25
N ARG A 29 7.07 -27.67 -30.94
CA ARG A 29 7.30 -26.33 -30.37
C ARG A 29 6.02 -25.68 -29.83
N THR A 30 4.93 -25.71 -30.58
CA THR A 30 3.62 -25.17 -30.15
C THR A 30 3.14 -25.86 -28.88
N SER A 31 3.24 -27.20 -28.81
CA SER A 31 2.87 -27.97 -27.62
C SER A 31 3.75 -27.66 -26.41
N ALA A 32 5.05 -27.44 -26.62
CA ALA A 32 5.98 -27.03 -25.57
C ALA A 32 5.65 -25.64 -25.02
N ILE A 33 5.37 -24.66 -25.89
CA ILE A 33 4.94 -23.31 -25.50
C ILE A 33 3.62 -23.37 -24.71
N VAL A 34 2.65 -24.16 -25.16
CA VAL A 34 1.39 -24.35 -24.43
C VAL A 34 1.63 -24.95 -23.05
N ARG A 35 2.53 -25.93 -22.92
CA ARG A 35 2.91 -26.50 -21.61
C ARG A 35 3.57 -25.44 -20.73
N GLN A 36 4.54 -24.70 -21.25
CA GLN A 36 5.19 -23.61 -20.51
C GLN A 36 4.18 -22.58 -20.01
N ASN A 37 3.27 -22.12 -20.86
CA ASN A 37 2.23 -21.16 -20.48
C ASN A 37 1.27 -21.71 -19.42
N LYS A 38 0.97 -23.03 -19.45
CA LYS A 38 0.19 -23.69 -18.39
C LYS A 38 0.93 -23.69 -17.06
N GLU A 39 2.23 -24.00 -17.06
CA GLU A 39 3.04 -23.92 -15.84
C GLU A 39 3.14 -22.49 -15.31
N SER A 40 3.36 -21.49 -16.17
CA SER A 40 3.35 -20.08 -15.77
C SER A 40 2.00 -19.65 -15.17
N LEU A 41 0.88 -20.13 -15.71
CA LEU A 41 -0.43 -19.89 -15.12
C LEU A 41 -0.58 -20.55 -13.75
N SER A 42 -0.11 -21.80 -13.59
CA SER A 42 -0.09 -22.49 -12.30
C SER A 42 0.74 -21.74 -11.27
N GLN A 43 1.92 -21.25 -11.65
CA GLN A 43 2.76 -20.42 -10.80
C GLN A 43 2.05 -19.12 -10.38
N ALA A 44 1.46 -18.39 -11.32
CA ALA A 44 0.73 -17.15 -11.02
C ALA A 44 -0.45 -17.39 -10.06
N ARG A 45 -1.11 -18.56 -10.12
CA ARG A 45 -2.17 -18.93 -9.16
C ARG A 45 -1.62 -19.13 -7.75
N ILE A 46 -0.48 -19.82 -7.62
CA ILE A 46 0.20 -20.01 -6.34
C ILE A 46 0.59 -18.64 -5.75
N GLU A 47 1.13 -17.72 -6.56
CA GLU A 47 1.49 -16.38 -6.12
C GLU A 47 0.28 -15.59 -5.60
N VAL A 48 -0.89 -15.73 -6.23
CA VAL A 48 -2.14 -15.12 -5.73
C VAL A 48 -2.54 -15.70 -4.37
N ASP A 49 -2.45 -17.02 -4.19
CA ASP A 49 -2.80 -17.66 -2.93
C ASP A 49 -1.83 -17.29 -1.81
N VAL A 50 -0.52 -17.24 -2.08
CA VAL A 50 0.50 -16.73 -1.15
C VAL A 50 0.22 -15.28 -0.77
N SER A 51 -0.14 -14.43 -1.74
CA SER A 51 -0.50 -13.03 -1.48
C SER A 51 -1.74 -12.91 -0.57
N ARG A 52 -2.77 -13.74 -0.81
CA ARG A 52 -3.97 -13.79 0.03
C ARG A 52 -3.66 -14.21 1.46
N ASP A 53 -2.83 -15.23 1.63
CA ASP A 53 -2.43 -15.71 2.96
C ASP A 53 -1.58 -14.69 3.69
N THR A 54 -0.68 -14.01 2.97
CA THR A 54 0.13 -12.89 3.50
C THR A 54 -0.77 -11.76 4.02
N VAL A 55 -1.79 -11.35 3.25
CA VAL A 55 -2.75 -10.32 3.67
C VAL A 55 -3.55 -10.79 4.87
N ARG A 56 -4.05 -12.04 4.88
CA ARG A 56 -4.80 -12.60 6.01
C ARG A 56 -3.96 -12.61 7.29
N GLN A 57 -2.69 -13.00 7.19
CA GLN A 57 -1.76 -13.00 8.32
C GLN A 57 -1.51 -11.57 8.82
N ALA A 58 -1.28 -10.61 7.91
CA ALA A 58 -1.08 -9.21 8.27
C ALA A 58 -2.30 -8.61 9.00
N VAL A 59 -3.51 -8.86 8.51
CA VAL A 59 -4.76 -8.40 9.17
C VAL A 59 -4.93 -9.04 10.54
N THR A 60 -4.68 -10.35 10.65
CA THR A 60 -4.79 -11.06 11.93
C THR A 60 -3.79 -10.51 12.94
N SER A 61 -2.54 -10.27 12.52
CA SER A 61 -1.50 -9.70 13.37
C SER A 61 -1.83 -8.27 13.80
N ALA A 62 -2.31 -7.42 12.90
CA ALA A 62 -2.73 -6.06 13.24
C ALA A 62 -3.90 -6.06 14.24
N TRP A 63 -4.86 -6.98 14.08
CA TRP A 63 -5.99 -7.12 15.00
C TRP A 63 -5.57 -7.58 16.40
N THR A 64 -4.66 -8.55 16.49
CA THR A 64 -4.16 -9.02 17.80
C THR A 64 -3.34 -7.93 18.49
N GLN A 65 -2.53 -7.18 17.76
CA GLN A 65 -1.79 -6.02 18.29
C GLN A 65 -2.72 -4.93 18.80
N TYR A 66 -3.78 -4.59 18.06
CA TYR A 66 -4.79 -3.63 18.51
C TYR A 66 -5.51 -4.08 19.79
N THR A 67 -5.91 -5.35 19.84
CA THR A 67 -6.56 -5.92 21.02
C THR A 67 -5.61 -5.88 22.23
N ALA A 68 -4.33 -6.23 22.04
CA ALA A 68 -3.32 -6.17 23.09
C ALA A 68 -3.12 -4.72 23.58
N ALA A 69 -2.99 -3.75 22.67
CA ALA A 69 -2.86 -2.33 23.02
C ALA A 69 -4.07 -1.83 23.82
N GLN A 70 -5.28 -2.28 23.49
CA GLN A 70 -6.49 -1.95 24.25
C GLN A 70 -6.40 -2.46 25.69
N GLN A 71 -5.94 -3.70 25.88
CA GLN A 71 -5.73 -4.26 27.22
C GLN A 71 -4.62 -3.53 27.98
N THR A 72 -3.55 -3.13 27.31
CA THR A 72 -2.47 -2.33 27.90
C THR A 72 -2.98 -0.97 28.41
N VAL A 73 -3.87 -0.30 27.68
CA VAL A 73 -4.53 0.93 28.13
C VAL A 73 -5.37 0.70 29.39
N VAL A 74 -6.10 -0.41 29.47
CA VAL A 74 -6.89 -0.75 30.67
C VAL A 74 -5.98 -1.07 31.86
N ALA A 75 -4.92 -1.83 31.65
CA ALA A 75 -3.95 -2.18 32.69
C ALA A 75 -3.24 -0.93 33.25
N ASN A 76 -2.80 -0.02 32.39
CA ASN A 76 -2.12 1.20 32.83
C ASN A 76 -3.05 2.13 33.65
N ARG A 77 -4.37 2.14 33.39
CA ARG A 77 -5.33 2.83 34.26
C ARG A 77 -5.36 2.26 35.68
N GLN A 78 -5.25 0.94 35.81
CA GLN A 78 -5.16 0.28 37.12
C GLN A 78 -3.83 0.60 37.80
N VAL A 79 -2.72 0.67 37.06
CA VAL A 79 -1.42 1.10 37.59
C VAL A 79 -1.48 2.53 38.12
N ILE A 80 -2.16 3.45 37.42
CA ILE A 80 -2.39 4.82 37.92
C ILE A 80 -3.17 4.79 39.24
N ALA A 81 -4.26 4.02 39.31
CA ALA A 81 -5.07 3.92 40.52
C ALA A 81 -4.26 3.38 41.71
N ALA A 82 -3.43 2.35 41.48
CA ALA A 82 -2.54 1.79 42.48
C ALA A 82 -1.45 2.79 42.92
N ALA A 83 -0.82 3.49 41.97
CA ALA A 83 0.18 4.51 42.28
C ALA A 83 -0.41 5.70 43.05
N GLN A 84 -1.65 6.08 42.75
CA GLN A 84 -2.38 7.12 43.48
C GLN A 84 -2.66 6.70 44.92
N LEU A 85 -3.11 5.45 45.13
CA LEU A 85 -3.32 4.89 46.46
C LEU A 85 -2.01 4.82 47.26
N ALA A 86 -0.93 4.36 46.63
CA ALA A 86 0.39 4.29 47.25
C ALA A 86 0.89 5.69 47.65
N LEU A 87 0.72 6.70 46.79
CA LEU A 87 1.04 8.09 47.12
C LEU A 87 0.24 8.58 48.34
N SER A 88 -1.07 8.32 48.38
CA SER A 88 -1.89 8.66 49.54
C SER A 88 -1.38 7.99 50.81
N GLY A 89 -1.04 6.70 50.77
CA GLY A 89 -0.46 5.98 51.91
C GLY A 89 0.84 6.60 52.40
N VAL A 90 1.77 6.91 51.50
CA VAL A 90 3.05 7.55 51.85
C VAL A 90 2.86 8.96 52.42
N ILE A 91 1.87 9.71 51.94
CA ILE A 91 1.52 11.03 52.50
C ILE A 91 1.04 10.89 53.95
N GLU A 92 0.16 9.92 54.24
CA GLU A 92 -0.31 9.69 55.60
C GLU A 92 0.82 9.21 56.52
N GLU A 93 1.65 8.26 56.08
CA GLU A 93 2.83 7.83 56.83
C GLU A 93 3.79 8.99 57.11
N ARG A 94 3.94 9.93 56.16
CA ARG A 94 4.75 11.15 56.37
C ARG A 94 4.12 12.07 57.41
N ASN A 95 2.79 12.22 57.41
CA ASN A 95 2.09 13.07 58.38
C ASN A 95 2.27 12.58 59.83
N VAL A 96 2.41 11.26 60.02
CA VAL A 96 2.69 10.64 61.33
C VAL A 96 4.19 10.41 61.59
N GLY A 97 5.07 10.95 60.73
CA GLY A 97 6.52 10.89 60.90
C GLY A 97 7.19 9.54 60.58
N GLN A 98 6.48 8.59 59.97
CA GLN A 98 7.00 7.28 59.57
C GLN A 98 7.68 7.29 58.19
N ARG A 99 7.44 8.33 57.38
CA ARG A 99 8.07 8.55 56.07
C ARG A 99 8.63 9.96 55.95
N THR A 100 9.54 10.12 55.00
CA THR A 100 10.17 11.41 54.69
C THR A 100 9.48 12.13 53.53
N THR A 101 9.77 13.42 53.37
CA THR A 101 9.35 14.17 52.17
C THR A 101 9.92 13.57 50.89
N LEU A 102 11.11 12.98 50.94
CA LEU A 102 11.71 12.30 49.79
C LEU A 102 10.88 11.09 49.35
N ASP A 103 10.31 10.33 50.28
CA ASP A 103 9.41 9.22 49.97
C ASP A 103 8.16 9.69 49.22
N VAL A 104 7.57 10.81 49.66
CA VAL A 104 6.42 11.42 48.98
C VAL A 104 6.80 11.85 47.56
N LEU A 105 7.95 12.49 47.37
CA LEU A 105 8.43 12.90 46.04
C LEU A 105 8.67 11.69 45.12
N ASN A 106 9.23 10.60 45.65
CA ASN A 106 9.41 9.36 44.90
C ASN A 106 8.07 8.72 44.50
N ALA A 107 7.08 8.72 45.40
CA ALA A 107 5.74 8.23 45.09
C ALA A 107 5.03 9.11 44.05
N GLN A 108 5.20 10.44 44.11
CA GLN A 108 4.71 11.36 43.08
C GLN A 108 5.36 11.11 41.72
N ALA A 109 6.68 10.92 41.68
CA ALA A 109 7.41 10.59 40.46
C ALA A 109 6.92 9.26 39.84
N THR A 110 6.59 8.28 40.69
CA THR A 110 6.01 7.00 40.27
C THR A 110 4.63 7.18 39.63
N LEU A 111 3.76 7.98 40.25
CA LEU A 111 2.44 8.32 39.69
C LEU A 111 2.55 9.08 38.36
N ILE A 112 3.49 10.02 38.25
CA ILE A 112 3.73 10.76 37.00
C ILE A 112 4.20 9.80 35.90
N THR A 113 5.14 8.90 36.20
CA THR A 113 5.60 7.87 35.27
C THR A 113 4.44 6.98 34.80
N ALA A 114 3.57 6.55 35.72
CA ALA A 114 2.37 5.77 35.36
C ALA A 114 1.44 6.53 34.40
N LYS A 115 1.24 7.84 34.63
CA LYS A 115 0.44 8.69 33.73
C LYS A 115 1.08 8.87 32.35
N ILE A 116 2.40 9.01 32.28
CA ILE A 116 3.14 9.08 31.01
C ILE A 116 2.97 7.77 30.24
N ASN A 117 3.11 6.62 30.92
CA ASN A 117 2.92 5.31 30.31
C ASN A 117 1.50 5.10 29.79
N GLN A 118 0.47 5.57 30.51
CA GLN A 118 -0.91 5.57 30.03
C GLN A 118 -1.07 6.38 28.74
N ALA A 119 -0.52 7.59 28.68
CA ALA A 119 -0.60 8.42 27.48
C ALA A 119 0.12 7.79 26.27
N SER A 120 1.26 7.13 26.51
CA SER A 120 1.94 6.35 25.49
C SER A 120 1.11 5.16 25.02
N ALA A 121 0.50 4.39 25.94
CA ALA A 121 -0.36 3.27 25.59
C ALA A 121 -1.61 3.71 24.78
N GLU A 122 -2.20 4.87 25.10
CA GLU A 122 -3.31 5.44 24.34
C GLU A 122 -2.87 5.83 22.91
N ARG A 123 -1.67 6.41 22.76
CA ARG A 123 -1.07 6.66 21.44
C ARG A 123 -0.87 5.36 20.66
N ASP A 124 -0.30 4.34 21.30
CA ASP A 124 0.00 3.05 20.66
C ASP A 124 -1.29 2.35 20.20
N LEU A 125 -2.38 2.44 20.98
CA LEU A 125 -3.70 1.95 20.58
C LEU A 125 -4.20 2.64 19.30
N VAL A 126 -4.02 3.97 19.21
CA VAL A 126 -4.39 4.73 18.01
C VAL A 126 -3.55 4.30 16.81
N VAL A 127 -2.23 4.14 16.98
CA VAL A 127 -1.35 3.62 15.93
C VAL A 127 -1.77 2.22 15.47
N ALA A 128 -2.09 1.32 16.41
CA ALA A 128 -2.55 -0.02 16.11
C ALA A 128 -3.88 -0.03 15.33
N SER A 129 -4.77 0.94 15.59
CA SER A 129 -6.01 1.09 14.82
C SER A 129 -5.73 1.45 13.35
N TYR A 130 -4.72 2.28 13.09
CA TYR A 130 -4.27 2.59 11.73
C TYR A 130 -3.58 1.42 11.05
N ALA A 131 -2.87 0.58 11.81
CA ALA A 131 -2.25 -0.64 11.27
C ALA A 131 -3.31 -1.62 10.72
N ILE A 132 -4.48 -1.74 11.37
CA ILE A 132 -5.61 -2.52 10.84
C ILE A 132 -6.09 -1.93 9.51
N LEU A 133 -6.28 -0.61 9.43
CA LEU A 133 -6.72 0.08 8.21
C LEU A 133 -5.74 -0.10 7.05
N SER A 134 -4.43 -0.12 7.35
CA SER A 134 -3.37 -0.44 6.39
C SER A 134 -3.47 -1.89 5.90
N ALA A 135 -3.58 -2.85 6.81
CA ALA A 135 -3.61 -4.27 6.45
C ALA A 135 -4.83 -4.66 5.59
N ILE A 136 -5.98 -4.00 5.76
CA ILE A 136 -7.18 -4.22 4.93
C ILE A 136 -7.18 -3.44 3.61
N GLY A 137 -6.09 -2.72 3.29
CA GLY A 137 -5.97 -1.93 2.06
C GLY A 137 -6.84 -0.67 2.01
N ARG A 138 -7.30 -0.16 3.17
CA ARG A 138 -8.14 1.04 3.27
C ARG A 138 -7.38 2.28 3.78
N LEU A 139 -6.06 2.22 3.85
CA LEU A 139 -5.21 3.35 4.20
C LEU A 139 -5.00 4.25 2.97
N SER A 140 -6.05 4.98 2.59
CA SER A 140 -5.94 6.05 1.58
C SER A 140 -6.09 7.42 2.23
N VAL A 141 -5.25 8.37 1.78
CA VAL A 141 -5.20 9.76 2.29
C VAL A 141 -6.58 10.45 2.19
N GLU A 142 -7.42 10.04 1.24
CA GLU A 142 -8.78 10.58 1.09
C GLU A 142 -9.75 10.16 2.21
N ARG A 143 -9.54 9.01 2.86
CA ARG A 143 -10.46 8.50 3.89
C ARG A 143 -10.05 8.80 5.32
N LEU A 144 -8.77 9.08 5.55
CA LEU A 144 -8.21 9.33 6.88
C LEU A 144 -8.51 10.74 7.41
N ALA A 145 -9.04 11.66 6.59
CA ALA A 145 -9.43 13.02 6.96
C ALA A 145 -8.42 13.77 7.87
N LEU A 146 -7.13 13.42 7.79
CA LEU A 146 -6.08 14.13 8.51
C LEU A 146 -5.97 15.54 7.93
N GLN A 147 -5.96 16.56 8.79
CA GLN A 147 -5.63 17.94 8.42
C GLN A 147 -4.12 18.06 8.12
N VAL A 148 -3.66 17.38 7.07
CA VAL A 148 -2.32 17.57 6.51
C VAL A 148 -2.51 17.97 5.05
N VAL A 149 -1.80 19.04 4.65
CA VAL A 149 -1.88 19.66 3.33
C VAL A 149 -1.83 18.60 2.23
N LYS A 150 -2.91 18.53 1.45
CA LYS A 150 -3.01 17.66 0.26
C LYS A 150 -1.91 18.05 -0.72
N TYR A 151 -0.85 17.24 -0.84
CA TYR A 151 0.02 17.28 -2.01
C TYR A 151 -0.80 16.72 -3.18
N LYS A 152 -1.14 17.57 -4.15
CA LYS A 152 -1.91 17.22 -5.35
C LYS A 152 -0.93 16.99 -6.51
N PRO A 153 -0.61 15.75 -6.90
CA PRO A 153 0.24 15.46 -8.06
C PRO A 153 -0.55 15.43 -9.39
N GLU A 154 -1.64 16.21 -9.52
CA GLU A 154 -2.57 16.13 -10.66
C GLU A 154 -2.45 17.26 -11.68
N GLU A 155 -1.25 17.78 -11.99
CA GLU A 155 -1.14 18.83 -13.02
C GLU A 155 -0.84 18.38 -14.46
N HIS A 156 -0.56 17.10 -14.76
CA HIS A 156 -0.12 16.73 -16.13
C HIS A 156 -0.71 15.46 -16.74
N TYR A 157 -2.03 15.21 -16.64
CA TYR A 157 -2.68 14.12 -17.39
C TYR A 157 -3.60 14.58 -18.55
N ASN A 158 -3.94 15.87 -18.66
CA ASN A 158 -4.87 16.35 -19.69
C ASN A 158 -4.24 16.80 -21.02
N ALA A 159 -2.93 16.64 -21.23
CA ALA A 159 -2.28 17.15 -22.44
C ALA A 159 -2.26 16.19 -23.66
N VAL A 160 -2.73 14.94 -23.55
CA VAL A 160 -2.54 13.96 -24.65
C VAL A 160 -3.80 13.21 -25.07
N LYS A 161 -4.98 13.56 -24.52
CA LYS A 161 -6.22 12.83 -24.83
C LYS A 161 -6.83 13.18 -26.20
N ASP A 162 -6.58 14.37 -26.74
CA ASP A 162 -7.36 14.87 -27.90
C ASP A 162 -6.62 14.81 -29.25
N LYS A 163 -5.66 13.89 -29.41
CA LYS A 163 -5.08 13.60 -30.73
C LYS A 163 -5.39 12.17 -31.17
N TRP A 164 -6.68 11.89 -31.40
CA TRP A 164 -7.09 10.73 -32.19
C TRP A 164 -7.99 11.20 -33.35
N PHE A 165 -7.32 11.45 -34.50
CA PHE A 165 -7.81 11.43 -35.89
C PHE A 165 -8.63 12.64 -36.38
N GLY A 166 -8.01 13.44 -37.25
CA GLY A 166 -8.68 14.45 -38.07
C GLY A 166 -7.90 14.68 -39.36
N LEU A 167 -8.45 14.20 -40.47
CA LEU A 167 -7.98 14.42 -41.84
C LEU A 167 -7.86 15.92 -42.12
N ARG A 168 -6.63 16.42 -42.31
CA ARG A 168 -6.35 17.63 -43.08
C ARG A 168 -5.06 17.44 -43.85
N THR A 169 -5.19 17.27 -45.16
CA THR A 169 -4.14 17.58 -46.11
C THR A 169 -3.83 19.07 -45.96
N PRO A 170 -2.59 19.49 -45.70
CA PRO A 170 -2.21 20.89 -45.84
C PRO A 170 -2.27 21.21 -47.34
N ASP A 171 -3.32 21.89 -47.77
CA ASP A 171 -3.28 22.53 -49.08
C ASP A 171 -2.32 23.71 -48.98
N GLY A 172 -1.40 23.77 -49.92
CA GLY A 172 -0.34 24.77 -49.96
C GLY A 172 -0.51 25.58 -51.22
N ARG A 173 -1.24 26.69 -51.14
CA ARG A 173 -0.94 28.00 -51.76
C ARG A 173 -1.65 29.10 -50.97
#